data_AF-A0A353IMB8-F1
#
_entry.id   AF-A0A353IMB8-F1
#
_cell.length_a   1.000
_cell.length_b   1.000
_cell.length_c   1.000
_cell.angle_alpha   90.00
_cell.angle_beta   90.00
_cell.angle_gamma   90.00
#
_symmetry.space_group_name_H-M   'P 1'
#
loop_
_entity.id
_entity.type
_entity.pdbx_description
1 polymer ?
#
loop_
_entity_poly.entity_id
_entity_poly.type
_entity_poly.pdbx_seq_one_letter_code
_entity_poly.pdbx_strand_id
1 'polypeptide(L)'
;MIDLYKILGLKRSAPRKDMHKAYRKKAKSAHPDAGGSVEAFNQLVVAYSVLSDEGRRSHYDQTGEVEAPQPDNLDGGAIEIIAEKLGLVIHAEQDLAALDVGALIELAIQDDITARKASVAHQQRAGERLSKLRARAKRKGEGEGDLVGRVLDWHEVAIQGQIKKNEGMIRHLERALEILEDYSFADESAAAPSEEVVEALNDILVSLDELAAILNSSPSRAEATPKEAEPTAFG
;
A
#
# COMPACT_ATOMS: atom_id res chain seq x y z
N MET A 1 5.94 -26.76 -0.67
CA MET A 1 5.81 -25.74 0.39
C MET A 1 7.08 -24.90 0.37
N ILE A 2 6.93 -23.58 0.25
CA ILE A 2 8.06 -22.65 0.14
C ILE A 2 8.68 -22.48 1.54
N ASP A 3 10.00 -22.61 1.64
CA ASP A 3 10.74 -22.44 2.89
C ASP A 3 11.31 -21.01 2.96
N LEU A 4 10.64 -20.15 3.72
CA LEU A 4 10.97 -18.72 3.83
C LEU A 4 12.36 -18.51 4.44
N TYR A 5 12.78 -19.39 5.35
CA TYR A 5 14.11 -19.31 5.96
C TYR A 5 15.19 -19.65 4.95
N LYS A 6 14.96 -20.64 4.08
CA LYS A 6 15.88 -20.93 2.97
C LYS A 6 15.94 -19.78 1.96
N ILE A 7 14.82 -19.13 1.67
CA ILE A 7 14.79 -17.94 0.83
C ILE A 7 15.64 -16.82 1.42
N LEU A 8 15.63 -16.60 2.73
CA LEU A 8 16.56 -15.66 3.39
C LEU A 8 17.96 -16.24 3.61
N GLY A 9 18.14 -17.56 3.50
CA GLY A 9 19.42 -18.23 3.79
C GLY A 9 19.74 -18.27 5.28
N LEU A 10 18.71 -18.33 6.12
CA LEU A 10 18.80 -18.30 7.57
C LEU A 10 18.33 -19.61 8.19
N LYS A 11 18.68 -19.83 9.45
CA LYS A 11 18.12 -20.91 10.27
C LYS A 11 16.82 -20.44 10.92
N ARG A 12 15.92 -21.37 11.24
CA ARG A 12 14.68 -21.09 11.97
C ARG A 12 14.88 -20.41 13.32
N SER A 13 16.06 -20.54 13.93
CA SER A 13 16.43 -19.89 15.19
C SER A 13 17.01 -18.48 15.02
N ALA A 14 17.09 -17.95 13.80
CA ALA A 14 17.73 -16.65 13.57
C ALA A 14 16.90 -15.50 14.20
N PRO A 15 17.55 -14.55 14.90
CA PRO A 15 16.88 -13.37 15.45
C PRO A 15 16.43 -12.42 14.32
N ARG A 16 15.43 -11.57 14.61
CA ARG A 16 14.87 -10.60 13.64
C ARG A 16 15.92 -9.74 12.95
N LYS A 17 16.94 -9.30 13.70
CA LYS A 17 18.08 -8.53 13.15
C LYS A 17 18.80 -9.24 12.00
N ASP A 18 18.87 -10.57 12.03
CA ASP A 18 19.52 -11.37 10.98
C ASP A 18 18.61 -11.50 9.76
N MET A 19 17.28 -11.53 9.94
CA MET A 19 16.30 -11.48 8.84
C MET A 19 16.50 -10.22 8.00
N HIS A 20 16.59 -9.07 8.67
CA HIS A 20 16.81 -7.80 8.02
C HIS A 20 18.16 -7.78 7.27
N LYS A 21 19.23 -8.25 7.91
CA LYS A 21 20.56 -8.32 7.28
C LYS A 21 20.60 -9.25 6.06
N ALA A 22 19.93 -10.40 6.15
CA ALA A 22 19.90 -11.39 5.09
C ALA A 22 19.08 -10.91 3.89
N TYR A 23 17.92 -10.30 4.16
CA TYR A 23 17.10 -9.65 3.13
C TYR A 23 17.90 -8.57 2.40
N ARG A 24 18.57 -7.64 3.13
CA ARG A 24 19.48 -6.65 2.53
C ARG A 24 20.49 -7.24 1.57
N LYS A 25 21.20 -8.27 2.03
CA LYS A 25 22.25 -8.92 1.23
C LYS A 25 21.67 -9.57 -0.03
N LYS A 26 20.53 -10.24 0.10
CA LYS A 26 19.91 -10.96 -1.00
C LYS A 26 19.19 -10.06 -1.99
N ALA A 27 18.61 -8.94 -1.53
CA ALA A 27 17.95 -7.96 -2.38
C ALA A 27 18.97 -7.36 -3.36
N LYS A 28 20.18 -7.05 -2.88
CA LYS A 28 21.31 -6.59 -3.73
C LYS A 28 21.70 -7.61 -4.80
N SER A 29 21.70 -8.91 -4.49
CA SER A 29 22.03 -9.97 -5.46
C SER A 29 20.87 -10.39 -6.35
N ALA A 30 19.63 -10.10 -5.95
CA ALA A 30 18.41 -10.41 -6.70
C ALA A 30 18.08 -9.31 -7.72
N HIS A 31 18.91 -8.27 -7.81
CA HIS A 31 18.81 -7.22 -8.82
C HIS A 31 19.02 -7.79 -10.24
N PRO A 32 18.27 -7.33 -11.26
CA PRO A 32 18.44 -7.75 -12.65
C PRO A 32 19.89 -7.58 -13.16
N ASP A 33 20.57 -6.51 -12.76
CA ASP A 33 21.98 -6.25 -13.13
C ASP A 33 22.97 -7.23 -12.47
N ALA A 34 22.58 -7.86 -11.37
CA ALA A 34 23.34 -8.93 -10.72
C ALA A 34 22.91 -10.34 -11.19
N GLY A 35 22.02 -10.42 -12.20
CA GLY A 35 21.50 -11.67 -12.76
C GLY A 35 20.30 -12.26 -12.01
N GLY A 36 19.60 -11.48 -11.19
CA GLY A 36 18.41 -11.90 -10.45
C GLY A 36 17.13 -11.91 -11.30
N SER A 37 16.10 -12.61 -10.83
CA SER A 37 14.77 -12.64 -11.45
C SER A 37 13.72 -11.95 -10.58
N VAL A 38 12.73 -11.32 -11.21
CA VAL A 38 11.56 -10.71 -10.55
C VAL A 38 10.90 -11.69 -9.58
N GLU A 39 10.80 -12.97 -9.97
CA GLU A 39 10.17 -13.99 -9.17
C GLU A 39 11.00 -14.36 -7.92
N ALA A 40 12.32 -14.39 -8.03
CA ALA A 40 13.21 -14.59 -6.88
C ALA A 40 13.16 -13.40 -5.92
N PHE A 41 13.04 -12.18 -6.45
CA PHE A 41 12.87 -10.96 -5.66
C PHE A 41 11.53 -10.96 -4.92
N ASN A 42 10.43 -11.31 -5.60
CA ASN A 42 9.11 -11.41 -4.97
C ASN A 42 9.08 -12.46 -3.86
N GLN A 43 9.71 -13.63 -4.06
CA GLN A 43 9.85 -14.65 -3.02
C GLN A 43 10.66 -14.12 -1.82
N LEU A 44 11.71 -13.34 -2.08
CA LEU A 44 12.53 -12.71 -1.06
C LEU A 44 11.73 -11.69 -0.22
N VAL A 45 10.91 -10.88 -0.87
CA VAL A 45 9.98 -9.93 -0.23
C VAL A 45 8.98 -10.66 0.66
N VAL A 46 8.32 -11.70 0.13
CA VAL A 46 7.36 -12.53 0.90
C VAL A 46 8.03 -13.19 2.10
N ALA A 47 9.23 -13.75 1.92
CA ALA A 47 9.96 -14.36 3.02
C ALA A 47 10.30 -13.36 4.13
N TYR A 48 10.71 -12.15 3.78
CA TYR A 48 11.03 -11.12 4.76
C TYR A 48 9.78 -10.54 5.45
N SER A 49 8.67 -10.33 4.73
CA SER A 49 7.44 -9.75 5.31
C SER A 49 6.76 -10.66 6.33
N VAL A 50 6.92 -11.98 6.18
CA VAL A 50 6.43 -12.98 7.14
C VAL A 50 7.41 -13.18 8.29
N LEU A 51 8.71 -13.29 8.02
CA LEU A 51 9.70 -13.65 9.05
C LEU A 51 10.18 -12.46 9.90
N SER A 52 9.99 -11.22 9.43
CA SER A 52 10.32 -10.00 10.17
C SER A 52 9.28 -9.65 11.24
N ASP A 53 8.02 -10.07 11.03
CA ASP A 53 6.92 -9.91 11.97
C ASP A 53 6.82 -11.11 12.91
N GLU A 54 6.79 -10.86 14.22
CA GLU A 54 6.82 -11.92 15.23
C GLU A 54 5.53 -12.76 15.25
N GLY A 55 4.38 -12.13 15.03
CA GLY A 55 3.09 -12.82 14.97
C GLY A 55 2.99 -13.72 13.75
N ARG A 56 3.31 -13.19 12.58
CA ARG A 56 3.27 -13.93 11.29
C ARG A 56 4.33 -15.02 11.23
N ARG A 57 5.52 -14.77 11.78
CA ARG A 57 6.56 -15.80 11.90
C ARG A 57 6.09 -16.95 12.79
N SER A 58 5.50 -16.63 13.94
CA SER A 58 4.96 -17.64 14.86
C SER A 58 3.86 -18.47 14.19
N HIS A 59 2.96 -17.83 13.45
CA HIS A 59 1.95 -18.52 12.64
C HIS A 59 2.61 -19.44 11.60
N TYR A 60 3.49 -18.91 10.77
CA TYR A 60 4.20 -19.68 9.73
C TYR A 60 4.99 -20.87 10.31
N ASP A 61 5.62 -20.69 11.49
CA ASP A 61 6.34 -21.76 12.18
C ASP A 61 5.40 -22.87 12.68
N GLN A 62 4.14 -22.55 13.00
CA GLN A 62 3.13 -23.50 13.49
C GLN A 62 2.35 -24.19 12.36
N THR A 63 1.97 -23.45 11.32
CA THR A 63 1.05 -23.93 10.27
C THR A 63 1.77 -24.23 8.95
N GLY A 64 2.93 -23.61 8.70
CA GLY A 64 3.59 -23.60 7.39
C GLY A 64 2.89 -22.73 6.35
N GLU A 65 1.83 -22.00 6.73
CA GLU A 65 1.04 -21.14 5.85
C GLU A 65 1.50 -19.67 5.94
N VAL A 66 1.34 -18.95 4.83
CA VAL A 66 1.63 -17.52 4.74
C VAL A 66 0.31 -16.77 4.82
N GLU A 67 0.04 -16.15 5.97
CA GLU A 67 -1.11 -15.27 6.13
C GLU A 67 -0.99 -14.05 5.19
N ALA A 68 -2.12 -13.55 4.72
CA ALA A 68 -2.19 -12.28 4.01
C ALA A 68 -1.68 -11.12 4.90
N PRO A 69 -1.18 -10.01 4.32
CA PRO A 69 -0.72 -8.85 5.07
C PRO A 69 -1.81 -8.35 6.05
N GLN A 70 -1.47 -8.27 7.33
CA GLN A 70 -2.35 -7.67 8.34
C GLN A 70 -2.14 -6.14 8.39
N PRO A 71 -3.19 -5.34 8.63
CA PRO A 71 -3.13 -3.87 8.56
C PRO A 71 -2.26 -3.19 9.64
N ASP A 72 -1.77 -3.93 10.63
CA ASP A 72 -0.88 -3.46 11.69
C ASP A 72 0.61 -3.75 11.44
N ASN A 73 0.95 -4.52 10.40
CA ASN A 73 2.32 -4.83 10.03
C ASN A 73 2.95 -3.67 9.22
N LEU A 74 3.49 -2.68 9.95
CA LEU A 74 4.13 -1.51 9.34
C LEU A 74 5.28 -1.87 8.40
N ASP A 75 6.19 -2.76 8.83
CA ASP A 75 7.33 -3.21 8.01
C ASP A 75 6.85 -3.94 6.75
N GLY A 76 5.87 -4.85 6.88
CA GLY A 76 5.29 -5.60 5.77
C GLY A 76 4.66 -4.70 4.71
N GLY A 77 3.83 -3.74 5.13
CA GLY A 77 3.21 -2.78 4.21
C GLY A 77 4.24 -1.83 3.57
N ALA A 78 5.27 -1.43 4.31
CA ALA A 78 6.36 -0.62 3.77
C ALA A 78 7.16 -1.36 2.67
N ILE A 79 7.44 -2.65 2.87
CA ILE A 79 8.13 -3.46 1.85
C ILE A 79 7.25 -3.65 0.61
N GLU A 80 5.95 -3.84 0.78
CA GLU A 80 5.01 -3.98 -0.33
C GLU A 80 4.98 -2.71 -1.19
N ILE A 81 4.97 -1.54 -0.56
CA ILE A 81 5.13 -0.24 -1.24
C ILE A 81 6.45 -0.18 -2.00
N ILE A 82 7.57 -0.54 -1.37
CA ILE A 82 8.88 -0.52 -2.04
C ILE A 82 8.88 -1.45 -3.26
N ALA A 83 8.29 -2.64 -3.14
CA ALA A 83 8.18 -3.61 -4.23
C ALA A 83 7.27 -3.09 -5.37
N GLU A 84 6.16 -2.45 -5.03
CA GLU A 84 5.26 -1.80 -5.99
C GLU A 84 6.01 -0.71 -6.77
N LYS A 85 6.65 0.24 -6.07
CA LYS A 85 7.39 1.35 -6.71
C LYS A 85 8.56 0.84 -7.55
N LEU A 86 9.29 -0.16 -7.07
CA LEU A 86 10.35 -0.81 -7.85
C LEU A 86 9.80 -1.46 -9.12
N GLY A 87 8.63 -2.09 -9.05
CA GLY A 87 7.94 -2.62 -10.24
C GLY A 87 7.69 -1.55 -11.28
N LEU A 88 7.24 -0.36 -10.87
CA LEU A 88 7.03 0.78 -11.79
C LEU A 88 8.32 1.22 -12.46
N VAL A 89 9.41 1.31 -11.70
CA VAL A 89 10.73 1.68 -12.24
C VAL A 89 11.21 0.62 -13.25
N ILE A 90 11.10 -0.67 -12.92
CA ILE A 90 11.51 -1.76 -13.82
C ILE A 90 10.71 -1.76 -15.14
N HIS A 91 9.44 -1.38 -15.08
CA HIS A 91 8.56 -1.33 -16.23
C HIS A 91 8.61 -0.01 -17.01
N ALA A 92 9.34 0.99 -16.52
CA ALA A 92 9.65 2.17 -17.32
C ALA A 92 10.51 1.72 -18.52
N GLU A 93 10.15 2.14 -19.74
CA GLU A 93 10.86 1.79 -20.99
C GLU A 93 12.28 2.39 -21.10
N GLN A 94 12.88 2.79 -19.98
CA GLN A 94 14.15 3.50 -19.88
C GLN A 94 15.30 2.55 -19.53
N ASP A 95 16.51 2.94 -19.90
CA ASP A 95 17.72 2.18 -19.57
C ASP A 95 18.05 2.32 -18.08
N LEU A 96 17.71 1.29 -17.31
CA LEU A 96 17.91 1.23 -15.85
C LEU A 96 19.38 1.28 -15.43
N ALA A 97 20.31 0.91 -16.31
CA ALA A 97 21.74 0.86 -16.00
C ALA A 97 22.36 2.25 -15.77
N ALA A 98 21.68 3.31 -16.21
CA ALA A 98 22.13 4.69 -16.06
C ALA A 98 21.41 5.45 -14.91
N LEU A 99 20.46 4.83 -14.21
CA LEU A 99 19.57 5.49 -13.26
C LEU A 99 19.85 5.08 -11.81
N ASP A 100 19.78 6.04 -10.91
CA ASP A 100 19.68 5.77 -9.48
C ASP A 100 18.24 5.33 -9.12
N VAL A 101 18.00 4.02 -9.23
CA VAL A 101 16.72 3.38 -8.90
C VAL A 101 16.31 3.65 -7.45
N GLY A 102 17.27 3.77 -6.52
CA GLY A 102 16.99 4.10 -5.12
C GLY A 102 16.38 5.49 -5.00
N ALA A 103 17.03 6.49 -5.60
CA ALA A 103 16.52 7.86 -5.64
C ALA A 103 15.15 7.97 -6.33
N LEU A 104 14.90 7.18 -7.39
CA LEU A 104 13.60 7.16 -8.07
C LEU A 104 12.48 6.59 -7.18
N ILE A 105 12.75 5.52 -6.44
CA ILE A 105 11.78 4.94 -5.51
C ILE A 105 11.51 5.92 -4.35
N GLU A 106 12.55 6.53 -3.79
CA GLU A 106 12.42 7.53 -2.73
C GLU A 106 11.56 8.71 -3.18
N LEU A 107 11.81 9.24 -4.39
CA LEU A 107 11.05 10.33 -4.96
C LEU A 107 9.56 9.96 -5.15
N ALA A 108 9.29 8.78 -5.74
CA ALA A 108 7.93 8.29 -5.92
C ALA A 108 7.18 8.13 -4.59
N ILE A 109 7.85 7.68 -3.52
CA ILE A 109 7.26 7.58 -2.18
C ILE A 109 7.00 8.97 -1.59
N GLN A 110 7.92 9.92 -1.77
CA GLN A 110 7.76 11.29 -1.29
C GLN A 110 6.59 12.02 -1.97
N ASP A 111 6.40 11.81 -3.27
CA ASP A 111 5.28 12.36 -4.04
C ASP A 111 3.94 11.80 -3.53
N ASP A 112 3.84 10.48 -3.31
CA ASP A 112 2.68 9.83 -2.69
C ASP A 112 2.36 10.41 -1.30
N ILE A 113 3.38 10.59 -0.45
CA ILE A 113 3.22 11.19 0.88
C ILE A 113 2.66 12.60 0.75
N THR A 114 3.19 13.40 -0.17
CA THR A 114 2.76 14.78 -0.40
C THR A 114 1.32 14.83 -0.87
N ALA A 115 0.94 14.02 -1.86
CA ALA A 115 -0.42 13.91 -2.36
C ALA A 115 -1.41 13.50 -1.26
N ARG A 116 -1.07 12.50 -0.44
CA ARG A 116 -1.90 12.04 0.67
C ARG A 116 -2.04 13.07 1.78
N LYS A 117 -0.96 13.78 2.15
CA LYS A 117 -1.01 14.88 3.12
C LYS A 117 -1.92 16.01 2.62
N ALA A 118 -1.86 16.36 1.33
CA ALA A 118 -2.78 17.32 0.73
C ALA A 118 -4.24 16.85 0.79
N SER A 119 -4.50 15.56 0.52
CA SER A 119 -5.81 14.94 0.63
C SER A 119 -6.36 14.98 2.07
N VAL A 120 -5.55 14.61 3.07
CA VAL A 120 -5.93 14.72 4.50
C VAL A 120 -6.31 16.15 4.86
N ALA A 121 -5.48 17.13 4.50
CA ALA A 121 -5.76 18.53 4.78
C ALA A 121 -7.06 19.02 4.08
N HIS A 122 -7.33 18.55 2.86
CA HIS A 122 -8.58 18.84 2.16
C HIS A 122 -9.80 18.26 2.89
N GLN A 123 -9.73 16.99 3.30
CA GLN A 123 -10.80 16.29 4.01
C GLN A 123 -11.07 16.91 5.39
N GLN A 124 -10.03 17.29 6.13
CA GLN A 124 -10.15 18.01 7.40
C GLN A 124 -10.94 19.32 7.24
N ARG A 125 -10.58 20.14 6.24
CA ARG A 125 -11.33 21.37 5.92
C ARG A 125 -12.79 21.08 5.53
N ALA A 126 -13.06 19.96 4.85
CA ALA A 126 -14.42 19.53 4.53
C ALA A 126 -15.21 19.14 5.80
N GLY A 127 -14.59 18.39 6.72
CA GLY A 127 -15.17 18.04 8.01
C GLY A 127 -15.48 19.26 8.88
N GLU A 128 -14.61 20.27 8.89
CA GLU A 128 -14.88 21.54 9.57
C GLU A 128 -16.09 22.29 8.99
N ARG A 129 -16.25 22.30 7.66
CA ARG A 129 -17.44 22.89 7.03
C ARG A 129 -18.70 22.09 7.36
N LEU A 130 -18.59 20.77 7.35
CA LEU A 130 -19.69 19.86 7.65
C LEU A 130 -20.18 19.97 9.09
N SER A 131 -19.26 20.01 10.06
CA SER A 131 -19.58 20.20 11.48
C SER A 131 -20.26 21.56 11.74
N LYS A 132 -19.80 22.64 11.08
CA LYS A 132 -20.47 23.96 11.12
C LYS A 132 -21.88 23.90 10.55
N LEU A 133 -22.09 23.18 9.44
CA LEU A 133 -23.41 22.98 8.83
C LEU A 133 -24.32 22.17 9.76
N ARG A 134 -23.80 21.09 10.34
CA ARG A 134 -24.50 20.22 11.29
C ARG A 134 -24.95 20.97 12.54
N ALA A 135 -24.12 21.85 13.09
CA ALA A 135 -24.45 22.68 14.24
C ALA A 135 -25.60 23.67 13.94
N ARG A 136 -25.72 24.13 12.70
CA ARG A 136 -26.79 25.03 12.23
C ARG A 136 -28.10 24.29 11.92
N ALA A 137 -28.03 22.98 11.64
CA ALA A 137 -29.18 22.18 11.25
C ALA A 137 -30.18 21.85 12.39
N LYS A 138 -30.23 22.62 13.50
CA LYS A 138 -31.13 22.32 14.62
C LYS A 138 -32.59 22.75 14.36
N ARG A 139 -33.44 21.72 14.21
CA ARG A 139 -34.88 21.56 14.50
C ARG A 139 -35.94 22.21 13.59
N LYS A 140 -36.66 21.33 12.88
CA LYS A 140 -38.14 21.32 12.90
C LYS A 140 -38.62 19.90 13.23
N GLY A 141 -38.92 19.64 14.51
CA GLY A 141 -39.53 18.40 15.01
C GLY A 141 -38.58 17.50 15.80
N GLU A 142 -38.88 17.27 17.08
CA GLU A 142 -38.31 16.17 17.86
C GLU A 142 -38.99 14.87 17.41
N GLY A 143 -38.23 13.93 16.86
CA GLY A 143 -38.70 12.56 16.57
C GLY A 143 -38.40 12.11 15.14
N GLU A 144 -37.72 10.95 15.03
CA GLU A 144 -37.61 9.97 13.92
C GLU A 144 -37.33 10.43 12.46
N GLY A 145 -37.40 11.74 12.15
CA GLY A 145 -37.43 12.30 10.80
C GLY A 145 -36.26 13.23 10.42
N ASP A 146 -35.20 13.32 11.22
CA ASP A 146 -34.02 14.13 10.89
C ASP A 146 -33.13 13.44 9.84
N LEU A 147 -33.65 13.33 8.62
CA LEU A 147 -32.95 12.75 7.49
C LEU A 147 -31.69 13.58 7.14
N VAL A 148 -31.79 14.90 7.19
CA VAL A 148 -30.67 15.80 6.88
C VAL A 148 -29.54 15.62 7.90
N GLY A 149 -29.86 15.58 9.20
CA GLY A 149 -28.88 15.26 10.24
C GLY A 149 -28.19 13.93 10.00
N ARG A 150 -28.93 12.86 9.69
CA ARG A 150 -28.35 11.54 9.39
C ARG A 150 -27.43 11.53 8.17
N VAL A 151 -27.80 12.24 7.11
CA VAL A 151 -26.96 12.36 5.91
C VAL A 151 -25.67 13.10 6.23
N LEU A 152 -25.74 14.18 7.02
CA LEU A 152 -24.56 14.91 7.47
C LEU A 152 -23.65 14.04 8.36
N ASP A 153 -24.23 13.30 9.30
CA ASP A 153 -23.51 12.38 10.19
C ASP A 153 -22.83 11.26 9.37
N TRP A 154 -23.50 10.73 8.34
CA TRP A 154 -22.90 9.74 7.41
C TRP A 154 -21.70 10.29 6.65
N HIS A 155 -21.81 11.51 6.11
CA HIS A 155 -20.68 12.18 5.46
C HIS A 155 -19.52 12.43 6.42
N GLU A 156 -19.79 12.75 7.69
CA GLU A 156 -18.76 12.96 8.69
C GLU A 156 -17.97 11.68 8.93
N VAL A 157 -18.66 10.55 9.11
CA VAL A 157 -18.02 9.22 9.23
C VAL A 157 -17.20 8.88 7.99
N ALA A 158 -17.71 9.16 6.79
CA ALA A 158 -16.99 8.90 5.54
C ALA A 158 -15.69 9.72 5.44
N ILE A 159 -15.75 11.02 5.78
CA ILE A 159 -14.57 11.91 5.82
C ILE A 159 -13.54 11.38 6.81
N GLN A 160 -13.97 11.03 8.04
CA GLN A 160 -13.07 10.50 9.07
C GLN A 160 -12.44 9.16 8.65
N GLY A 161 -13.21 8.28 8.00
CA GLY A 161 -12.71 7.04 7.44
C GLY A 161 -11.62 7.27 6.40
N GLN A 162 -11.81 8.22 5.48
CA GLN A 162 -10.82 8.55 4.45
C GLN A 162 -9.56 9.19 5.04
N ILE A 163 -9.71 10.07 6.04
CA ILE A 163 -8.57 10.63 6.79
C ILE A 163 -7.76 9.49 7.42
N LYS A 164 -8.41 8.62 8.18
CA LYS A 164 -7.74 7.49 8.86
C LYS A 164 -7.04 6.56 7.87
N LYS A 165 -7.65 6.29 6.71
CA LYS A 165 -7.04 5.48 5.63
C LYS A 165 -5.77 6.14 5.09
N ASN A 166 -5.83 7.43 4.77
CA ASN A 166 -4.67 8.18 4.28
C ASN A 166 -3.56 8.28 5.32
N GLU A 167 -3.89 8.58 6.58
CA GLU A 167 -2.92 8.58 7.69
C GLU A 167 -2.29 7.21 7.91
N GLY A 168 -3.06 6.13 7.74
CA GLY A 168 -2.54 4.77 7.76
C GLY A 168 -1.51 4.53 6.67
N MET A 169 -1.83 4.89 5.44
CA MET A 169 -0.92 4.74 4.31
C MET A 169 0.34 5.61 4.43
N ILE A 170 0.20 6.84 4.93
CA ILE A 170 1.34 7.73 5.19
C ILE A 170 2.33 7.06 6.16
N ARG A 171 1.87 6.35 7.20
CA ARG A 171 2.78 5.63 8.11
C ARG A 171 3.55 4.52 7.40
N HIS A 172 2.94 3.78 6.48
CA HIS A 172 3.64 2.75 5.71
C HIS A 172 4.63 3.37 4.71
N LEU A 173 4.28 4.48 4.06
CA LEU A 173 5.17 5.22 3.16
C LEU A 173 6.36 5.83 3.90
N GLU A 174 6.15 6.45 5.06
CA GLU A 174 7.23 6.99 5.90
C GLU A 174 8.14 5.86 6.39
N ARG A 175 7.56 4.71 6.78
CA ARG A 175 8.34 3.52 7.12
C ARG A 175 9.12 2.96 5.94
N ALA A 176 8.59 3.06 4.72
CA ALA A 176 9.29 2.66 3.50
C ALA A 176 10.52 3.54 3.25
N LEU A 177 10.42 4.86 3.45
CA LEU A 177 11.57 5.77 3.39
C LEU A 177 12.63 5.42 4.44
N GLU A 178 12.23 5.17 5.69
CA GLU A 178 13.18 4.73 6.74
C GLU A 178 13.90 3.43 6.36
N ILE A 179 13.17 2.48 5.74
CA ILE A 179 13.77 1.26 5.22
C ILE A 179 14.72 1.58 4.07
N LEU A 180 14.40 2.50 3.16
CA LEU A 180 15.29 2.82 2.03
C LEU A 180 16.55 3.58 2.44
N GLU A 181 16.49 4.45 3.46
CA GLU A 181 17.66 5.12 4.04
C GLU A 181 18.72 4.10 4.51
N ASP A 182 18.28 3.00 5.12
CA ASP A 182 19.11 1.87 5.52
C ASP A 182 19.72 1.07 4.34
N TYR A 183 19.26 1.33 3.11
CA TYR A 183 19.53 0.57 1.88
C TYR A 183 20.18 1.41 0.78
N SER A 184 20.40 2.71 1.00
CA SER A 184 21.05 3.65 0.08
C SER A 184 22.11 2.96 -0.77
N PHE A 185 21.82 2.87 -2.07
CA PHE A 185 22.67 2.29 -3.10
C PHE A 185 23.71 3.33 -3.52
N ALA A 186 24.47 3.86 -2.56
CA ALA A 186 25.63 4.68 -2.88
C ALA A 186 26.72 3.77 -3.49
N ASP A 187 26.68 3.61 -4.81
CA ASP A 187 27.92 3.74 -5.55
C ASP A 187 28.07 5.25 -5.78
N GLU A 188 29.16 5.87 -5.30
CA GLU A 188 29.43 7.33 -5.41
C GLU A 188 29.50 7.84 -6.86
N SER A 189 29.21 6.98 -7.85
CA SER A 189 29.28 7.20 -9.29
C SER A 189 27.92 7.25 -10.01
N ALA A 190 26.79 6.95 -9.36
CA ALA A 190 25.47 6.98 -10.02
C ALA A 190 24.98 8.43 -10.21
N ALA A 191 24.53 8.78 -11.42
CA ALA A 191 24.01 10.11 -11.72
C ALA A 191 22.58 10.26 -11.19
N ALA A 192 22.26 11.45 -10.66
CA ALA A 192 20.90 11.78 -10.25
C ALA A 192 19.91 11.61 -11.43
N PRO A 193 18.68 11.14 -11.19
CA PRO A 193 17.70 10.92 -12.24
C PRO A 193 17.36 12.23 -12.98
N SER A 194 17.21 12.15 -14.30
CA SER A 194 16.83 13.30 -15.13
C SER A 194 15.35 13.67 -14.93
N GLU A 195 15.03 14.93 -15.17
CA GLU A 195 13.68 15.50 -15.02
C GLU A 195 12.62 14.73 -15.84
N GLU A 196 13.02 14.22 -17.00
CA GLU A 196 12.20 13.40 -17.92
C GLU A 196 11.78 12.05 -17.31
N VAL A 197 12.64 11.43 -16.51
CA VAL A 197 12.36 10.14 -15.84
C VAL A 197 11.39 10.35 -14.67
N VAL A 198 11.57 11.46 -13.94
CA VAL A 198 10.69 11.86 -12.85
C VAL A 198 9.28 12.11 -13.37
N GLU A 199 9.15 12.80 -14.50
CA GLU A 199 7.86 13.10 -15.12
C GLU A 199 7.14 11.83 -15.58
N ALA A 200 7.85 10.91 -16.24
CA ALA A 200 7.29 9.63 -16.68
C ALA A 200 6.77 8.76 -15.51
N LEU A 201 7.49 8.74 -14.38
CA LEU A 201 7.03 8.02 -13.18
C LEU A 201 5.80 8.67 -12.56
N ASN A 202 5.75 9.99 -12.51
CA ASN A 202 4.58 10.72 -12.01
C ASN A 202 3.34 10.45 -12.87
N ASP A 203 3.48 10.42 -14.20
CA ASP A 203 2.38 10.09 -15.10
C ASP A 203 1.84 8.66 -14.86
N ILE A 204 2.73 7.69 -14.64
CA ILE A 204 2.34 6.31 -14.32
C ILE A 204 1.60 6.26 -12.98
N LEU A 205 2.10 6.95 -11.94
CA LEU A 205 1.47 6.99 -10.63
C LEU A 205 0.08 7.61 -10.67
N VAL A 206 -0.08 8.72 -11.39
CA VAL A 206 -1.38 9.37 -11.60
C VAL A 206 -2.35 8.41 -12.28
N SER A 207 -1.90 7.69 -13.31
CA SER A 207 -2.75 6.73 -14.03
C SER A 207 -3.23 5.56 -13.15
N LEU A 208 -2.40 5.10 -12.22
CA LEU A 208 -2.75 4.03 -11.27
C LEU A 208 -3.76 4.49 -10.22
N ASP A 209 -3.61 5.71 -9.71
CA ASP A 209 -4.56 6.32 -8.78
C ASP A 209 -5.93 6.56 -9.44
N GLU A 210 -5.95 6.97 -10.71
CA GLU A 210 -7.18 7.09 -11.51
C GLU A 210 -7.89 5.74 -11.70
N LEU A 211 -7.13 4.70 -12.04
CA LEU A 211 -7.67 3.33 -12.17
C LEU A 211 -8.20 2.81 -10.83
N ALA A 212 -7.49 3.04 -9.73
CA ALA A 212 -7.95 2.68 -8.39
C ALA A 212 -9.22 3.44 -7.98
N ALA A 213 -9.35 4.72 -8.37
CA ALA A 213 -10.55 5.51 -8.14
C ALA A 213 -11.76 4.99 -8.94
N ILE A 214 -11.56 4.54 -10.19
CA ILE A 214 -12.60 3.92 -11.02
C ILE A 214 -13.08 2.58 -10.41
N LEU A 215 -12.14 1.74 -9.95
CA LEU A 215 -12.48 0.46 -9.31
C LEU A 215 -13.20 0.65 -7.97
N ASN A 216 -12.81 1.66 -7.18
CA ASN A 216 -13.45 1.97 -5.89
C ASN A 216 -14.75 2.79 -6.01
N SER A 217 -15.03 3.38 -7.18
CA SER A 217 -16.30 4.08 -7.46
C SER A 217 -17.32 3.21 -8.20
N SER A 218 -16.95 1.98 -8.59
CA SER A 218 -17.88 1.00 -9.14
C SER A 218 -18.85 0.53 -8.05
N PRO A 219 -20.17 0.77 -8.19
CA PRO A 219 -21.12 0.26 -7.21
C PRO A 219 -21.08 -1.27 -7.27
N SER A 220 -20.71 -1.89 -6.15
CA SER A 220 -20.93 -3.31 -5.91
C SER A 220 -22.36 -3.64 -6.33
N ARG A 221 -22.49 -4.50 -7.35
CA ARG A 221 -23.78 -4.97 -7.85
C ARG A 221 -24.45 -5.68 -6.68
N ALA A 222 -25.51 -5.04 -6.19
CA ALA A 222 -26.34 -5.47 -5.09
C ALA A 222 -26.52 -6.99 -5.03
N GLU A 223 -26.31 -7.53 -3.83
CA GLU A 223 -26.99 -8.72 -3.35
C GLU A 223 -28.49 -8.60 -3.72
N ALA A 224 -28.89 -9.36 -4.73
CA ALA A 224 -30.29 -9.64 -5.01
C ALA A 224 -30.47 -11.15 -4.90
N THR A 225 -30.62 -11.63 -3.66
CA THR A 225 -31.25 -12.92 -3.36
C THR A 225 -32.72 -12.68 -3.00
N PRO A 226 -33.58 -13.71 -3.01
CA PRO A 226 -34.07 -14.51 -4.13
C PRO A 226 -35.58 -14.25 -4.34
N LYS A 227 -36.17 -14.69 -5.45
CA LYS A 227 -37.64 -14.79 -5.57
C LYS A 227 -38.03 -16.25 -5.77
N GLU A 228 -38.69 -16.81 -4.77
CA GLU A 228 -39.33 -18.12 -4.79
C GLU A 228 -40.57 -18.17 -5.71
N ALA A 229 -40.88 -19.40 -6.14
CA ALA A 229 -42.18 -19.97 -6.54
C ALA A 229 -42.69 -19.61 -7.98
N GLU A 230 -43.13 -20.51 -8.87
CA GLU A 230 -43.61 -21.91 -8.84
C GLU A 230 -43.44 -22.57 -10.23
N PRO A 231 -43.57 -23.92 -10.38
CA PRO A 231 -43.57 -24.58 -11.68
C PRO A 231 -44.97 -24.62 -12.29
N THR A 232 -45.17 -23.96 -13.43
CA THR A 232 -46.31 -24.23 -14.33
C THR A 232 -45.81 -24.88 -15.61
N ALA A 233 -45.89 -26.21 -15.63
CA ALA A 233 -45.84 -26.99 -16.86
C ALA A 233 -47.19 -26.87 -17.57
N PHE A 234 -47.19 -26.29 -18.77
CA PHE A 234 -48.22 -26.51 -19.79
C PHE A 234 -47.59 -26.29 -21.17
N GLY A 235 -47.64 -27.31 -22.03
CA GLY A 235 -47.19 -27.28 -23.42
C GLY A 235 -46.27 -28.43 -23.76
#